data_AF-A0A2V8H0B4-F1
#
_entry.id   AF-A0A2V8H0B4-F1
#
_cell.length_a   1.000
_cell.length_b   1.000
_cell.length_c   1.000
_cell.angle_alpha   90.00
_cell.angle_beta   90.00
_cell.angle_gamma   90.00
#
_symmetry.space_group_name_H-M   'P 1'
#
loop_
_entity.id
_entity.type
_entity.pdbx_description
1 polymer ?
#
loop_
_entity_poly.entity_id
_entity_poly.type
_entity_poly.pdbx_seq_one_letter_code
_entity_poly.pdbx_strand_id
1 'polypeptide(L)'
;MPKGDRKSAAAIVEMQGTLERIDEKAAGDLASLRRFLFETDLEPPVRQPDGSLELFSAPGEGRECVEIARRILKEARRGVRFDEMAVFVRSPQSYFGLLEHALRRAGIRAWFDRGTRRPHPAGRAFLALLACGAEHLSAARFAEYLSLGQVPQINDDTNEVWAASNDEALGVRGAAAEGG
;
A
#
# COMPACT_ATOMS: atom_id res chain seq x y z
N MET A 1 13.65 0.85 24.50
CA MET A 1 12.75 -0.33 24.42
C MET A 1 11.74 -0.29 25.57
N PRO A 2 10.46 -0.69 25.39
CA PRO A 2 9.49 -0.79 26.49
C PRO A 2 9.98 -1.69 27.62
N LYS A 3 9.60 -1.39 28.87
CA LYS A 3 9.97 -2.20 30.03
C LYS A 3 9.25 -3.56 29.94
N GLY A 4 9.97 -4.65 30.17
CA GLY A 4 9.41 -6.01 30.20
C GLY A 4 9.42 -6.77 28.87
N ASP A 5 9.74 -6.13 27.73
CA ASP A 5 9.78 -6.81 26.41
C ASP A 5 11.03 -7.71 26.25
N ARG A 6 11.01 -8.86 26.93
CA ARG A 6 12.13 -9.82 26.95
C ARG A 6 12.48 -10.36 25.56
N LYS A 7 11.47 -10.51 24.68
CA LYS A 7 11.64 -11.05 23.34
C LYS A 7 12.44 -10.11 22.45
N SER A 8 12.06 -8.82 22.41
CA SER A 8 12.79 -7.84 21.61
C SER A 8 14.20 -7.60 22.18
N ALA A 9 14.38 -7.61 23.50
CA ALA A 9 15.71 -7.50 24.11
C ALA A 9 16.63 -8.65 23.70
N ALA A 10 16.14 -9.90 23.75
CA ALA A 10 16.92 -11.06 23.35
C ALA A 10 17.35 -10.97 21.88
N ALA A 11 16.42 -10.60 20.99
CA ALA A 11 16.72 -10.44 19.56
C ALA A 11 17.77 -9.35 19.28
N ILE A 12 17.70 -8.21 19.99
CA ILE A 12 18.67 -7.12 19.82
C ILE A 12 20.07 -7.57 20.30
N VAL A 13 20.15 -8.27 21.43
CA VAL A 13 21.42 -8.81 21.94
C VAL A 13 22.01 -9.85 20.98
N GLU A 14 21.18 -10.72 20.40
CA GLU A 14 21.59 -11.70 19.39
C GLU A 14 22.15 -11.02 18.13
N MET A 15 21.56 -9.88 17.74
CA MET A 15 22.06 -9.04 16.64
C MET A 15 23.25 -8.15 17.03
N GLN A 16 23.87 -8.36 18.20
CA GLN A 16 24.96 -7.54 18.73
C GLN A 16 24.61 -6.04 18.88
N GLY A 17 23.32 -5.72 18.98
CA GLY A 17 22.85 -4.36 19.18
C GLY A 17 22.98 -3.91 20.63
N THR A 18 23.14 -2.60 20.83
CA THR A 18 23.15 -2.01 22.17
C THR A 18 21.74 -1.61 22.58
N LEU A 19 21.31 -2.02 23.77
CA LEU A 19 20.01 -1.64 24.34
C LEU A 19 20.16 -0.37 25.17
N GLU A 20 19.66 0.74 24.64
CA GLU A 20 19.52 1.96 25.43
C GLU A 20 18.14 2.01 26.10
N ARG A 21 18.14 2.24 27.41
CA ARG A 21 16.91 2.50 28.18
C ARG A 21 16.73 4.00 28.32
N ILE A 22 15.67 4.49 27.69
CA ILE A 22 15.23 5.86 27.86
C ILE A 22 14.31 5.90 29.08
N ASP A 23 14.83 6.37 30.21
CA ASP A 23 14.02 6.67 31.39
C ASP A 23 13.17 7.92 31.11
N GLU A 24 11.94 7.68 30.67
CA GLU A 24 11.03 8.76 30.32
C GLU A 24 10.14 9.08 31.53
N LYS A 25 10.17 10.34 31.98
CA LYS A 25 9.25 10.89 33.00
C LYS A 25 7.88 11.23 32.42
N ALA A 26 7.38 10.43 31.49
CA ALA A 26 6.06 10.66 30.91
C ALA A 26 4.96 10.19 31.88
N ALA A 27 3.95 11.03 32.07
CA ALA A 27 2.73 10.70 32.82
C ALA A 27 1.54 10.55 31.85
N GLY A 28 0.48 9.88 32.29
CA GLY A 28 -0.75 9.69 31.52
C GLY A 28 -0.98 8.28 31.00
N ASP A 29 -2.03 8.11 30.19
CA ASP A 29 -2.52 6.79 29.79
C ASP A 29 -1.56 6.02 28.88
N LEU A 30 -1.00 6.69 27.87
CA LEU A 30 -0.02 6.07 26.97
C LEU A 30 1.28 5.69 27.71
N ALA A 31 1.72 6.55 28.63
CA ALA A 31 2.92 6.30 29.44
C ALA A 31 2.73 5.06 30.34
N SER A 32 1.55 4.94 30.95
CA SER A 32 1.20 3.73 31.68
C SER A 32 1.13 2.50 30.78
N LEU A 33 0.47 2.58 29.62
CA LEU A 33 0.39 1.45 28.70
C LEU A 33 1.80 0.97 28.36
N ARG A 34 2.69 1.87 27.92
CA ARG A 34 4.07 1.53 27.55
C ARG A 34 4.86 0.89 28.70
N ARG A 35 4.62 1.32 29.95
CA ARG A 35 5.32 0.80 31.14
C ARG A 35 4.86 -0.60 31.53
N PHE A 36 3.57 -0.91 31.37
CA PHE A 36 2.96 -2.14 31.87
C PHE A 36 2.58 -3.14 30.77
N LEU A 37 2.65 -2.79 29.47
CA LEU A 37 2.24 -3.65 28.35
C LEU A 37 2.93 -5.03 28.33
N PHE A 38 4.18 -5.09 28.79
CA PHE A 38 4.97 -6.32 28.86
C PHE A 38 5.41 -6.67 30.30
N GLU A 39 4.87 -5.99 31.31
CA GLU A 39 5.17 -6.27 32.70
C GLU A 39 4.29 -7.44 33.17
N THR A 40 4.89 -8.47 33.75
CA THR A 40 4.18 -9.68 34.20
C THR A 40 4.01 -9.73 35.71
N ASP A 41 4.85 -8.99 36.45
CA ASP A 41 5.00 -9.17 37.89
C ASP A 41 4.28 -8.07 38.68
N LEU A 42 3.89 -6.98 38.02
CA LEU A 42 3.25 -5.81 38.62
C LEU A 42 1.98 -5.44 37.86
N GLU A 43 0.89 -5.33 38.59
CA GLU A 43 -0.37 -4.84 38.03
C GLU A 43 -0.33 -3.30 37.87
N PRO A 44 -0.83 -2.75 36.75
CA PRO A 44 -0.91 -1.31 36.58
C PRO A 44 -1.84 -0.68 37.64
N PRO A 45 -1.48 0.49 38.19
CA PRO A 45 -2.35 1.18 39.14
C PRO A 45 -3.65 1.62 38.45
N VAL A 46 -4.77 1.57 39.19
CA VAL A 46 -6.06 2.11 38.75
C VAL A 46 -5.94 3.62 38.57
N ARG A 47 -6.43 4.14 37.43
CA ARG A 47 -6.41 5.57 37.11
C ARG A 47 -7.72 5.98 36.43
N GLN A 48 -8.02 7.26 36.50
CA GLN A 48 -9.00 7.87 35.62
C GLN A 48 -8.37 8.10 34.24
N PRO A 49 -9.02 7.69 33.13
CA PRO A 49 -8.50 7.94 31.80
C PRO A 49 -8.35 9.44 31.53
N ASP A 50 -7.20 9.85 31.01
CA ASP A 50 -6.93 11.24 30.62
C ASP A 50 -7.39 11.55 29.18
N GLY A 51 -7.80 10.51 28.45
CA GLY A 51 -8.29 10.63 27.07
C GLY A 51 -7.18 10.83 26.02
N SER A 52 -5.91 10.71 26.40
CA SER A 52 -4.76 10.73 25.48
C SER A 52 -4.62 9.41 24.70
N LEU A 53 -5.21 8.33 25.20
CA LEU A 53 -5.24 7.00 24.58
C LEU A 53 -6.69 6.55 24.39
N GLU A 54 -7.05 6.19 23.16
CA GLU A 54 -8.36 5.62 22.83
C GLU A 54 -8.16 4.24 22.17
N LEU A 55 -8.84 3.22 22.67
CA LEU A 55 -8.97 1.93 22.00
C LEU A 55 -10.34 1.87 21.35
N PHE A 56 -10.39 1.42 20.09
CA PHE A 56 -11.64 1.21 19.38
C PHE A 56 -11.59 -0.07 18.58
N SER A 57 -12.77 -0.57 18.22
CA SER A 57 -12.95 -1.68 17.30
C SER A 57 -13.93 -1.26 16.19
N ALA A 58 -13.80 -1.87 15.02
CA ALA A 58 -14.75 -1.72 13.94
C ALA A 58 -14.89 -3.05 13.18
N PRO A 59 -16.01 -3.30 12.49
CA PRO A 59 -16.21 -4.54 11.78
C PRO A 59 -15.42 -4.54 10.46
N GLY A 60 -14.22 -5.13 10.50
CA GLY A 60 -13.34 -5.32 9.35
C GLY A 60 -12.54 -4.07 8.95
N GLU A 61 -11.52 -4.29 8.13
CA GLU A 61 -10.49 -3.30 7.81
C GLU A 61 -11.08 -2.04 7.15
N GLY A 62 -12.11 -2.21 6.31
CA GLY A 62 -12.76 -1.08 5.63
C GLY A 62 -13.43 -0.11 6.60
N ARG A 63 -14.11 -0.62 7.64
CA ARG A 63 -14.74 0.21 8.66
C ARG A 63 -13.71 0.79 9.62
N GLU A 64 -12.66 0.03 9.95
CA GLU A 64 -11.53 0.55 10.72
C GLU A 64 -10.89 1.76 10.04
N CYS A 65 -10.66 1.72 8.72
CA CYS A 65 -10.10 2.85 7.97
C CYS A 65 -10.97 4.11 8.02
N VAL A 66 -12.30 3.96 7.96
CA VAL A 66 -13.24 5.08 8.11
C VAL A 66 -13.19 5.66 9.52
N GLU A 67 -13.08 4.79 10.52
CA GLU A 67 -12.97 5.17 11.92
C GLU A 67 -11.64 5.87 12.25
N ILE A 68 -10.53 5.48 11.60
CA ILE A 68 -9.25 6.18 11.64
C ILE A 68 -9.39 7.59 11.06
N ALA A 69 -9.99 7.72 9.87
CA ALA A 69 -10.21 9.03 9.24
C ALA A 69 -11.06 9.96 10.11
N ARG A 70 -12.11 9.44 10.76
CA ARG A 70 -12.93 10.21 11.70
C ARG A 70 -12.12 10.73 12.89
N ARG A 71 -11.18 9.93 13.41
CA ARG A 71 -10.33 10.30 14.55
C ARG A 71 -9.27 11.33 14.17
N ILE A 72 -8.67 11.20 12.99
CA ILE A 72 -7.80 12.23 12.41
C ILE A 72 -8.52 13.58 12.34
N LEU A 73 -9.76 13.61 11.85
CA LEU A 73 -10.56 14.85 11.81
C LEU A 73 -10.93 15.36 13.22
N LYS A 74 -11.18 14.46 14.18
CA LYS A 74 -11.46 14.83 15.58
C LYS A 74 -10.25 15.54 16.19
N GLU A 75 -9.05 15.01 16.02
CA GLU A 75 -7.83 15.62 16.54
C GLU A 75 -7.44 16.90 15.78
N ALA A 76 -7.69 16.95 14.47
CA ALA A 76 -7.50 18.18 13.69
C ALA A 76 -8.39 19.33 14.20
N ARG A 77 -9.65 19.04 14.58
CA ARG A 77 -10.54 20.03 15.22
C ARG A 77 -10.06 20.48 16.59
N ARG A 78 -9.22 19.69 17.26
CA ARG A 78 -8.58 20.05 18.54
C ARG A 78 -7.29 20.85 18.35
N GLY A 79 -6.88 21.08 17.11
CA GLY A 79 -5.73 21.92 16.75
C GLY A 79 -4.45 21.15 16.38
N VAL A 80 -4.48 19.83 16.35
CA VAL A 80 -3.32 19.02 15.93
C VAL A 80 -3.16 19.11 14.41
N ARG A 81 -1.96 19.43 13.91
CA ARG A 81 -1.72 19.55 12.48
C ARG A 81 -1.59 18.18 11.83
N PHE A 82 -1.97 18.05 10.55
CA PHE A 82 -1.92 16.74 9.87
C PHE A 82 -0.49 16.18 9.73
N ASP A 83 0.53 17.04 9.67
CA ASP A 83 1.95 16.64 9.66
C ASP A 83 2.46 16.13 11.01
N GLU A 84 1.67 16.25 12.07
CA GLU A 84 1.94 15.73 13.41
C GLU A 84 1.20 14.41 13.68
N MET A 85 0.49 13.89 12.68
CA MET A 85 -0.28 12.65 12.77
C MET A 85 0.36 11.54 11.93
N ALA A 86 0.35 10.33 12.47
CA ALA A 86 0.82 9.13 11.76
C ALA A 86 -0.14 7.96 11.97
N VAL A 87 -0.26 7.11 10.95
CA VAL A 87 -1.02 5.86 11.00
C VAL A 87 -0.08 4.70 10.72
N PHE A 88 0.03 3.78 11.68
CA PHE A 88 0.83 2.56 11.53
C PHE A 88 -0.08 1.35 11.37
N VAL A 89 0.23 0.50 10.40
CA VAL A 89 -0.51 -0.74 10.13
C VAL A 89 0.45 -1.91 10.02
N ARG A 90 0.03 -3.07 10.52
CA ARG A 90 0.83 -4.30 10.46
C ARG A 90 0.91 -4.89 9.05
N SER A 91 -0.19 -4.79 8.29
CA SER A 91 -0.31 -5.35 6.93
C SER A 91 -0.68 -4.25 5.93
N PRO A 92 0.30 -3.51 5.37
CA PRO A 92 0.04 -2.42 4.42
C PRO A 92 -0.79 -2.84 3.21
N GLN A 93 -0.60 -4.06 2.72
CA GLN A 93 -1.28 -4.59 1.53
C GLN A 93 -2.80 -4.65 1.70
N SER A 94 -3.28 -4.96 2.90
CA SER A 94 -4.72 -5.03 3.20
C SER A 94 -5.32 -3.64 3.44
N TYR A 95 -4.54 -2.68 3.97
CA TYR A 95 -5.06 -1.40 4.43
C TYR A 95 -4.89 -0.24 3.45
N PHE A 96 -3.86 -0.23 2.59
CA PHE A 96 -3.52 0.95 1.79
C PHE A 96 -4.67 1.46 0.91
N GLY A 97 -5.31 0.57 0.13
CA GLY A 97 -6.42 1.00 -0.72
C GLY A 97 -7.63 1.49 0.07
N LEU A 98 -7.89 0.90 1.25
CA LEU A 98 -9.00 1.26 2.12
C LEU A 98 -8.75 2.59 2.85
N LEU A 99 -7.54 2.79 3.37
CA LEU A 99 -7.10 4.05 3.97
C LEU A 99 -7.08 5.17 2.94
N GLU A 100 -6.52 4.93 1.76
CA GLU A 100 -6.50 5.91 0.66
C GLU A 100 -7.92 6.35 0.30
N HIS A 101 -8.85 5.40 0.17
CA HIS A 101 -10.25 5.71 -0.10
C HIS A 101 -10.90 6.51 1.04
N ALA A 102 -10.73 6.07 2.30
CA ALA A 102 -11.33 6.72 3.45
C ALA A 102 -10.80 8.15 3.67
N LEU A 103 -9.48 8.35 3.58
CA LEU A 103 -8.84 9.65 3.76
C LEU A 103 -9.19 10.61 2.63
N ARG A 104 -9.21 10.15 1.38
CA ARG A 104 -9.66 10.95 0.24
C ARG A 104 -11.10 11.41 0.40
N ARG A 105 -12.00 10.52 0.83
CA ARG A 105 -13.40 10.86 1.10
C ARG A 105 -13.55 11.86 2.25
N ALA A 106 -12.65 11.81 3.23
CA ALA A 106 -12.59 12.74 4.35
C ALA A 106 -11.86 14.07 4.00
N GLY A 107 -11.35 14.24 2.78
CA GLY A 107 -10.62 15.44 2.36
C GLY A 107 -9.20 15.55 2.95
N ILE A 108 -8.63 14.46 3.45
CA ILE A 108 -7.31 14.43 4.08
C ILE A 108 -6.26 14.04 3.03
N ARG A 109 -5.26 14.90 2.84
CA ARG A 109 -4.08 14.57 2.01
C ARG A 109 -3.07 13.84 2.87
N ALA A 110 -2.94 12.53 2.67
CA ALA A 110 -1.98 11.70 3.37
C ALA A 110 -0.85 11.24 2.44
N TRP A 111 0.35 11.17 2.98
CA TRP A 111 1.47 10.52 2.35
C TRP A 111 1.55 9.07 2.85
N PHE A 112 1.67 8.11 1.94
CA PHE A 112 1.80 6.71 2.25
C PHE A 112 3.24 6.28 1.99
N ASP A 113 3.93 5.80 3.02
CA ASP A 113 5.26 5.22 2.85
C ASP A 113 5.15 3.98 1.97
N ARG A 114 5.69 4.07 0.75
CA ARG A 114 5.53 3.04 -0.29
C ARG A 114 6.54 1.93 -0.08
N GLY A 115 6.43 1.18 1.02
CA GLY A 115 6.98 -0.17 1.11
C GLY A 115 6.49 -1.02 -0.07
N THR A 116 7.38 -1.85 -0.63
CA THR A 116 7.25 -2.68 -1.85
C THR A 116 5.97 -2.46 -2.69
N ARG A 117 6.08 -1.49 -3.59
CA ARG A 117 5.12 -1.09 -4.64
C ARG A 117 4.12 -2.17 -5.05
N ARG A 118 2.83 -1.79 -5.10
CA ARG A 118 1.95 -2.22 -6.21
C ARG A 118 2.71 -1.83 -7.48
N PRO A 119 3.13 -2.77 -8.35
CA PRO A 119 3.91 -2.41 -9.53
C PRO A 119 3.14 -1.37 -10.35
N HIS A 120 3.84 -0.31 -10.74
CA HIS A 120 3.29 0.78 -11.53
C HIS A 120 2.52 0.18 -12.72
N PRO A 121 1.33 0.70 -13.10
CA PRO A 121 0.56 0.16 -14.20
C PRO A 121 1.40 -0.07 -15.47
N ALA A 122 2.25 0.88 -15.84
CA ALA A 122 3.19 0.73 -16.97
C ALA A 122 4.19 -0.43 -16.77
N GLY A 123 4.69 -0.66 -15.56
CA GLY A 123 5.58 -1.78 -15.27
C GLY A 123 4.85 -3.14 -15.37
N ARG A 124 3.59 -3.22 -14.92
CA ARG A 124 2.77 -4.41 -15.15
C ARG A 124 2.47 -4.63 -16.63
N ALA A 125 2.16 -3.57 -17.36
CA ALA A 125 1.88 -3.64 -18.79
C ALA A 125 3.11 -4.13 -19.57
N PHE A 126 4.29 -3.62 -19.22
CA PHE A 126 5.55 -4.09 -19.78
C PHE A 126 5.81 -5.58 -19.51
N LEU A 127 5.60 -6.04 -18.27
CA LEU A 127 5.74 -7.46 -17.94
C LEU A 127 4.72 -8.35 -18.68
N ALA A 128 3.48 -7.88 -18.84
CA ALA A 128 2.46 -8.59 -19.63
C ALA A 128 2.86 -8.71 -21.11
N LEU A 129 3.47 -7.67 -21.69
CA LEU A 129 4.03 -7.72 -23.05
C LEU A 129 5.21 -8.69 -23.16
N LEU A 130 6.14 -8.68 -22.21
CA LEU A 130 7.25 -9.64 -22.18
C LEU A 130 6.76 -11.08 -22.07
N ALA A 131 5.75 -11.33 -21.22
CA ALA A 131 5.11 -12.64 -21.11
C ALA A 131 4.40 -13.03 -22.41
N CYS A 132 3.73 -12.08 -23.08
CA CYS A 132 3.12 -12.31 -24.38
C CYS A 132 4.16 -12.74 -25.43
N GLY A 133 5.31 -12.06 -25.50
CA GLY A 133 6.41 -12.43 -26.38
C GLY A 133 7.00 -13.81 -26.05
N ALA A 134 7.18 -14.11 -24.76
CA ALA A 134 7.69 -15.41 -24.30
C ALA A 134 6.70 -16.57 -24.56
N GLU A 135 5.39 -16.31 -24.52
CA GLU A 135 4.31 -17.27 -24.77
C GLU A 135 3.83 -17.21 -26.24
N HIS A 136 4.73 -16.97 -27.20
CA HIS A 136 4.45 -16.99 -28.65
C HIS A 136 3.25 -16.14 -29.07
N LEU A 137 3.16 -14.91 -28.56
CA LEU A 137 2.08 -13.96 -28.85
C LEU A 137 0.70 -14.45 -28.40
N SER A 138 0.64 -15.09 -27.24
CA SER A 138 -0.61 -15.54 -26.60
C SER A 138 -1.67 -14.44 -26.53
N ALA A 139 -2.84 -14.70 -27.11
CA ALA A 139 -3.98 -13.79 -27.09
C ALA A 139 -4.45 -13.48 -25.65
N ALA A 140 -4.31 -14.42 -24.72
CA ALA A 140 -4.65 -14.21 -23.32
C ALA A 140 -3.71 -13.19 -22.65
N ARG A 141 -2.40 -13.27 -22.92
CA ARG A 141 -1.42 -12.30 -22.42
C ARG A 141 -1.54 -10.94 -23.07
N PHE A 142 -1.88 -10.92 -24.36
CA PHE A 142 -2.18 -9.67 -25.04
C PHE A 142 -3.43 -9.00 -24.46
N ALA A 143 -4.49 -9.76 -24.18
CA ALA A 143 -5.69 -9.24 -23.50
C ALA A 143 -5.39 -8.74 -22.08
N GLU A 144 -4.51 -9.41 -21.34
CA GLU A 144 -4.01 -8.93 -20.04
C GLU A 144 -3.35 -7.55 -20.16
N TYR A 145 -2.47 -7.37 -21.15
CA TYR A 145 -1.86 -6.06 -21.44
C TYR A 145 -2.91 -4.97 -21.73
N LEU A 146 -3.88 -5.26 -22.62
CA LEU A 146 -4.93 -4.30 -22.96
C LEU A 146 -5.76 -3.89 -21.75
N SER A 147 -6.04 -4.82 -20.82
CA SER A 147 -6.79 -4.55 -19.59
C SER A 147 -6.13 -3.54 -18.66
N LEU A 148 -4.82 -3.31 -18.79
CA LEU A 148 -4.06 -2.38 -17.96
C LEU A 148 -4.17 -0.93 -18.43
N GLY A 149 -4.71 -0.68 -19.64
CA GLY A 149 -4.96 0.67 -20.17
C GLY A 149 -3.69 1.51 -20.36
N GLN A 150 -2.53 0.88 -20.53
CA GLN A 150 -1.23 1.53 -20.75
C GLN A 150 -0.84 1.50 -22.23
N VAL A 151 -1.74 1.94 -23.11
CA VAL A 151 -1.52 1.96 -24.55
C VAL A 151 -0.85 3.29 -24.94
N PRO A 152 0.15 3.29 -25.84
CA PRO A 152 0.74 4.51 -26.38
C PRO A 152 -0.34 5.47 -26.91
N GLN A 153 -0.23 6.75 -26.59
CA GLN A 153 -1.06 7.79 -27.21
C GLN A 153 -0.59 7.94 -28.65
N ILE A 154 -1.44 7.61 -29.62
CA ILE A 154 -1.18 7.88 -31.02
C ILE A 154 -1.41 9.37 -31.21
N ASN A 155 -0.34 10.14 -31.43
CA ASN A 155 -0.46 11.52 -31.90
C ASN A 155 -0.64 11.48 -33.43
N ASP A 156 -1.51 12.34 -33.97
CA ASP A 156 -1.80 12.40 -35.43
C ASP A 156 -0.57 12.68 -36.31
N ASP A 157 0.58 13.03 -35.73
CA ASP A 157 1.85 13.28 -36.43
C ASP A 157 2.71 12.02 -36.66
N THR A 158 2.30 10.82 -36.24
CA THR A 158 3.02 9.59 -36.62
C THR A 158 2.71 9.17 -38.06
N ASN A 159 3.33 9.87 -39.01
CA ASN A 159 3.54 9.42 -40.38
C ASN A 159 4.81 8.55 -40.49
N GLU A 160 5.23 7.92 -39.39
CA GLU A 160 6.39 7.02 -39.34
C GLU A 160 5.91 5.56 -39.29
N VAL A 161 5.84 4.99 -40.49
CA VAL A 161 6.04 3.57 -40.84
C VAL A 161 5.66 2.56 -39.76
N TRP A 162 4.36 2.26 -39.67
CA TRP A 162 3.93 0.93 -39.27
C TRP A 162 4.45 -0.07 -40.31
N ALA A 163 5.60 -0.71 -40.03
CA ALA A 163 6.06 -1.85 -40.78
C ALA A 163 5.27 -3.08 -40.28
N ALA A 164 4.28 -3.52 -41.05
CA ALA A 164 3.66 -4.82 -40.83
C ALA A 164 4.75 -5.90 -40.84
N SER A 165 4.61 -6.92 -40.00
CA SER A 165 5.48 -8.10 -40.05
C SER A 165 5.39 -8.72 -41.45
N ASN A 166 6.52 -8.99 -42.10
CA ASN A 166 6.58 -9.60 -43.44
C ASN A 166 6.15 -11.08 -43.46
N ASP A 167 5.56 -11.60 -42.40
CA ASP A 167 5.35 -13.03 -42.18
C ASP A 167 3.86 -13.45 -42.25
N GLU A 168 3.07 -12.80 -43.11
CA GLU A 168 1.77 -13.30 -43.53
C GLU A 168 1.93 -14.17 -44.80
N ALA A 169 2.50 -15.37 -44.63
CA ALA A 169 2.38 -16.44 -45.61
C ALA A 169 1.00 -17.11 -45.48
N LEU A 170 -0.08 -16.38 -45.73
CA LEU A 170 -1.43 -16.92 -45.78
C LEU A 170 -2.10 -16.63 -47.13
N GLY A 171 -1.76 -17.51 -48.08
CA GLY A 171 -2.66 -18.02 -49.12
C GLY A 171 -3.48 -17.01 -49.92
N VAL A 172 -2.90 -16.53 -51.03
CA VAL A 172 -3.69 -16.01 -52.16
C VAL A 172 -4.59 -17.14 -52.69
N ARG A 173 -5.87 -17.12 -52.31
CA ARG A 173 -6.91 -17.91 -52.99
C ARG A 173 -7.20 -17.23 -54.32
N GLY A 174 -6.89 -17.92 -55.42
CA GLY A 174 -7.22 -17.50 -56.76
C GLY A 174 -8.73 -17.43 -56.98
N ALA A 175 -9.17 -16.26 -57.43
CA ALA A 175 -10.34 -16.00 -58.28
C ALA A 175 -9.98 -14.69 -59.03
N ALA A 176 -10.16 -14.52 -60.34
CA ALA A 176 -11.12 -15.10 -61.25
C ALA A 176 -10.58 -15.10 -62.71
N ALA A 177 -11.33 -15.80 -63.56
CA ALA A 177 -11.21 -15.88 -65.02
C ALA A 177 -11.33 -14.52 -65.74
N GLU A 178 -10.70 -14.40 -66.93
CA GLU A 178 -11.35 -14.34 -68.26
C GLU A 178 -10.40 -13.82 -69.37
N GLY A 179 -10.52 -14.42 -70.57
CA GLY A 179 -10.44 -13.68 -71.84
C GLY A 179 -9.12 -13.71 -72.63
N GLY A 180 -9.04 -14.58 -73.64
CA GLY A 180 -8.03 -14.58 -74.71
C GLY A 180 -8.11 -15.81 -75.59
#